data_AF-A0A5N6JZH9-F1
#
_entry.id   AF-A0A5N6JZH9-F1
#
_cell.length_a   1.000
_cell.length_b   1.000
_cell.length_c   1.000
_cell.angle_alpha   90.00
_cell.angle_beta   90.00
_cell.angle_gamma   90.00
#
_symmetry.space_group_name_H-M   'P 1'
#
loop_
_entity.id
_entity.type
_entity.pdbx_description
1 polymer ?
#
loop_
_entity_poly.entity_id
_entity_poly.type
_entity_poly.pdbx_seq_one_letter_code
_entity_poly.pdbx_strand_id
1 'polypeptide(L)'
;MPTVTSETPLQPQTNNTSPWSDISMEDWRNGVDFRSSPPAYDEEMLPETSQNFYKTSLESLHKAIWLTVLIMICFWFWLSQQQQRIHFYHYNTKISTTQPVPDDLQFIDANHPYIRFVGRWCSTLDGLRRDGSFPGIYLDIAFNGSSTILISLHNSDQQSNVKHTILQNNTTKLAFPPSLENISAEPISLLAQVDDEEYIILPNATSLVALRTKDLDPQSQHIIRIIAPMVGRDTVETFQFLGIWIDSVGQLIPVPSPMSTRSTQISSKEITNEYFNGPRNNSSQKVVPQRKMLEIITDLPGSMTGRDRRKHRIAANVANGILGGVMGWEYLTGEMFGSDHVTIGMDGMCLVQDCIGGRGSPAGLADVFFQSGPLGSEQYAHPWLFQSYIPEVMILNIGNADWESFRIYNEEYNLTTWELSVLFEDTYVSLIKAIRTLAYPKYRSTVAEAAQYDYPQYRAVDIPIFVMRPFRGQLEQATHSVVDRLQFEGDKSVFWLDTSGWLNTDIDFEGRPEDQDFFLDEESTGKEWRLTERGNQRVAILLHTHVCRYLALEADKCTFLAPELYQGTTVDPVAMHFDEYMRDEKERRLKRLFWVSPDDEGKL
;
A
#
# COMPACT_ATOMS: atom_id res chain seq x y z
N MET A 1 -27.94 5.32 64.29
CA MET A 1 -28.62 4.11 64.78
C MET A 1 -29.99 4.52 65.33
N PRO A 2 -31.09 3.80 65.10
CA PRO A 2 -31.17 2.36 64.82
C PRO A 2 -31.87 1.96 63.50
N THR A 3 -31.80 0.66 63.28
CA THR A 3 -32.11 -0.21 62.14
C THR A 3 -33.47 -0.92 62.32
N VAL A 4 -33.84 -1.79 61.36
CA VAL A 4 -34.81 -2.94 61.44
C VAL A 4 -36.26 -2.55 61.04
N THR A 5 -37.03 -3.17 60.11
CA THR A 5 -36.97 -4.40 59.27
C THR A 5 -38.09 -4.42 58.20
N SER A 6 -37.77 -4.94 57.01
CA SER A 6 -38.42 -6.08 56.30
C SER A 6 -39.95 -6.14 56.18
N GLU A 7 -40.47 -6.01 54.95
CA GLU A 7 -41.54 -6.87 54.41
C GLU A 7 -41.37 -7.06 52.88
N THR A 8 -41.36 -8.33 52.47
CA THR A 8 -41.51 -8.86 51.10
C THR A 8 -42.96 -8.66 50.61
N PRO A 9 -43.24 -8.65 49.29
CA PRO A 9 -43.84 -9.87 48.73
C PRO A 9 -43.54 -10.19 47.25
N LEU A 10 -43.46 -11.51 47.01
CA LEU A 10 -44.00 -12.29 45.88
C LEU A 10 -43.33 -12.22 44.48
N GLN A 11 -42.62 -13.32 44.23
CA GLN A 11 -42.23 -13.99 43.00
C GLN A 11 -43.33 -14.07 41.92
N PRO A 12 -42.95 -14.18 40.63
CA PRO A 12 -43.25 -15.44 39.95
C PRO A 12 -42.12 -16.00 39.07
N GLN A 13 -41.92 -17.31 39.25
CA GLN A 13 -41.52 -18.37 38.31
C GLN A 13 -40.50 -18.08 37.19
N THR A 14 -39.30 -18.59 37.43
CA THR A 14 -38.28 -18.96 36.45
C THR A 14 -38.69 -20.24 35.70
N ASN A 15 -38.72 -20.18 34.36
CA ASN A 15 -38.61 -21.37 33.52
C ASN A 15 -37.29 -21.30 32.75
N ASN A 16 -36.36 -22.15 33.18
CA ASN A 16 -35.14 -22.51 32.50
C ASN A 16 -35.47 -23.36 31.28
N THR A 17 -34.90 -23.01 30.12
CA THR A 17 -34.29 -23.95 29.15
C THR A 17 -33.71 -23.13 28.00
N SER A 18 -32.41 -22.85 28.05
CA SER A 18 -31.60 -22.73 26.83
C SER A 18 -30.62 -23.92 26.86
N PRO A 19 -30.48 -24.66 25.75
CA PRO A 19 -29.46 -25.69 25.62
C PRO A 19 -28.10 -24.99 25.43
N TRP A 20 -27.00 -25.74 25.53
CA TRP A 20 -25.60 -25.29 25.41
C TRP A 20 -24.93 -24.85 26.72
N SER A 21 -24.95 -25.75 27.69
CA SER A 21 -23.88 -25.87 28.67
C SER A 21 -23.76 -27.35 29.04
N ASP A 22 -22.90 -28.07 28.31
CA ASP A 22 -22.27 -29.34 28.72
C ASP A 22 -21.52 -29.95 27.51
N ILE A 23 -20.28 -29.51 27.29
CA ILE A 23 -19.28 -30.35 26.61
C ILE A 23 -18.02 -30.31 27.49
N SER A 24 -17.92 -31.33 28.34
CA SER A 24 -16.74 -31.68 29.11
C SER A 24 -15.61 -32.08 28.17
N MET A 25 -14.41 -31.61 28.47
CA MET A 25 -13.20 -31.77 27.67
C MET A 25 -12.46 -33.05 28.05
N GLU A 26 -13.10 -34.21 27.93
CA GLU A 26 -12.45 -35.52 28.10
C GLU A 26 -13.12 -36.56 27.21
N ASP A 27 -12.70 -36.70 25.93
CA ASP A 27 -12.88 -37.94 25.15
C ASP A 27 -12.17 -37.98 23.78
N TRP A 28 -10.93 -37.49 23.66
CA TRP A 28 -10.11 -37.69 22.44
C TRP A 28 -8.70 -38.20 22.74
N ARG A 29 -8.62 -39.25 23.57
CA ARG A 29 -7.46 -40.15 23.58
C ARG A 29 -7.94 -41.59 23.53
N ASN A 30 -7.76 -42.21 22.37
CA ASN A 30 -7.28 -43.58 22.16
C ASN A 30 -7.94 -44.21 20.93
N GLY A 31 -7.12 -44.66 19.98
CA GLY A 31 -7.49 -45.78 19.12
C GLY A 31 -7.26 -45.57 17.63
N VAL A 32 -6.01 -45.55 17.17
CA VAL A 32 -5.65 -46.20 15.89
C VAL A 32 -4.30 -46.88 16.04
N ASP A 33 -4.33 -48.21 15.97
CA ASP A 33 -3.21 -49.14 16.11
C ASP A 33 -2.58 -49.36 14.71
N PHE A 34 -1.29 -49.03 14.57
CA PHE A 34 -0.52 -49.27 13.35
C PHE A 34 0.18 -50.63 13.45
N ARG A 35 -0.45 -51.70 12.93
CA ARG A 35 0.24 -52.94 12.51
C ARG A 35 -0.73 -53.91 11.82
N SER A 36 -0.72 -53.93 10.48
CA SER A 36 -1.06 -55.14 9.72
C SER A 36 -0.58 -55.04 8.26
N SER A 37 0.17 -56.05 7.83
CA SER A 37 0.66 -56.25 6.47
C SER A 37 -0.48 -56.58 5.48
N PRO A 38 -0.32 -56.29 4.18
CA PRO A 38 -1.33 -56.64 3.17
C PRO A 38 -1.29 -58.15 2.82
N PRO A 39 -2.43 -58.76 2.45
CA PRO A 39 -2.51 -60.17 2.09
C PRO A 39 -2.05 -60.43 0.66
N ALA A 40 -1.39 -61.58 0.50
CA ALA A 40 -1.07 -62.22 -0.76
C ALA A 40 -2.32 -62.86 -1.38
N TYR A 41 -2.44 -62.81 -2.71
CA TYR A 41 -3.27 -63.73 -3.47
C TYR A 41 -2.53 -64.18 -4.75
N ASP A 42 -2.71 -65.46 -5.01
CA ASP A 42 -1.90 -66.35 -5.84
C ASP A 42 -2.11 -66.24 -7.36
N GLU A 43 -1.12 -66.77 -8.06
CA GLU A 43 -1.07 -67.10 -9.49
C GLU A 43 -2.16 -68.09 -9.92
N GLU A 44 -2.76 -67.87 -11.10
CA GLU A 44 -3.22 -68.95 -11.98
C GLU A 44 -2.85 -68.67 -13.45
N MET A 45 -2.43 -69.73 -14.13
CA MET A 45 -1.77 -69.82 -15.44
C MET A 45 -2.69 -69.66 -16.67
N LEU A 46 -2.15 -68.98 -17.72
CA LEU A 46 -2.14 -69.24 -19.20
C LEU A 46 -3.34 -69.93 -19.92
N PRO A 47 -3.62 -69.67 -21.23
CA PRO A 47 -2.61 -69.52 -22.29
C PRO A 47 -2.86 -68.50 -23.42
N GLU A 48 -1.78 -68.35 -24.18
CA GLU A 48 -1.51 -67.54 -25.38
C GLU A 48 -2.53 -67.68 -26.53
N THR A 49 -2.75 -66.59 -27.26
CA THR A 49 -2.74 -66.64 -28.74
C THR A 49 -2.26 -65.32 -29.36
N SER A 50 -1.55 -65.50 -30.48
CA SER A 50 -0.85 -64.58 -31.37
C SER A 50 -1.49 -63.22 -31.69
N GLN A 51 -0.69 -62.15 -31.61
CA GLN A 51 -0.74 -61.05 -32.61
C GLN A 51 0.57 -60.21 -32.61
N ASN A 52 1.69 -60.90 -32.75
CA ASN A 52 2.98 -60.27 -33.08
C ASN A 52 3.04 -59.96 -34.59
N PHE A 53 2.39 -58.90 -35.07
CA PHE A 53 2.72 -58.32 -36.38
C PHE A 53 2.49 -56.80 -36.55
N TYR A 54 2.05 -56.06 -35.52
CA TYR A 54 1.85 -54.60 -35.60
C TYR A 54 2.76 -53.74 -34.70
N LYS A 55 3.64 -54.36 -33.89
CA LYS A 55 4.35 -53.64 -32.81
C LYS A 55 5.55 -52.80 -33.28
N THR A 56 6.19 -53.15 -34.39
CA THR A 56 7.38 -52.44 -34.89
C THR A 56 7.06 -51.17 -35.70
N SER A 57 5.85 -51.04 -36.24
CA SER A 57 5.41 -49.82 -36.95
C SER A 57 4.88 -48.74 -36.01
N LEU A 58 4.36 -49.12 -34.85
CA LEU A 58 3.78 -48.17 -33.87
C LEU A 58 4.88 -47.47 -33.07
N GLU A 59 5.98 -48.16 -32.76
CA GLU A 59 7.12 -47.55 -32.05
C GLU A 59 7.88 -46.51 -32.90
N SER A 60 7.94 -46.68 -34.23
CA SER A 60 8.57 -45.67 -35.10
C SER A 60 7.68 -44.44 -35.29
N LEU A 61 6.35 -44.64 -35.38
CA LEU A 61 5.38 -43.55 -35.44
C LEU A 61 5.36 -42.77 -34.12
N HIS A 62 5.45 -43.46 -32.98
CA HIS A 62 5.47 -42.82 -31.67
C HIS A 62 6.75 -41.99 -31.47
N LYS A 63 7.90 -42.47 -31.97
CA LYS A 63 9.16 -41.69 -31.97
C LYS A 63 9.08 -40.47 -32.87
N ALA A 64 8.46 -40.55 -34.05
CA ALA A 64 8.27 -39.41 -34.94
C ALA A 64 7.31 -38.35 -34.37
N ILE A 65 6.23 -38.79 -33.71
CA ILE A 65 5.28 -37.90 -33.02
C ILE A 65 5.97 -37.23 -31.82
N TRP A 66 6.76 -37.95 -31.04
CA TRP A 66 7.52 -37.36 -29.94
C TRP A 66 8.57 -36.35 -30.43
N LEU A 67 9.23 -36.63 -31.55
CA LEU A 67 10.21 -35.70 -32.13
C LEU A 67 9.55 -34.41 -32.62
N THR A 68 8.37 -34.50 -33.24
CA THR A 68 7.62 -33.32 -33.71
C THR A 68 7.05 -32.50 -32.56
N VAL A 69 6.57 -33.13 -31.49
CA VAL A 69 6.15 -32.44 -30.26
C VAL A 69 7.35 -31.74 -29.61
N LEU A 70 8.51 -32.39 -29.56
CA LEU A 70 9.72 -31.79 -28.97
C LEU A 70 10.26 -30.63 -29.82
N ILE A 71 10.19 -30.72 -31.15
CA ILE A 71 10.51 -29.61 -32.06
C ILE A 71 9.50 -28.47 -31.89
N MET A 72 8.20 -28.76 -31.77
CA MET A 72 7.17 -27.76 -31.50
C MET A 72 7.41 -27.06 -30.15
N ILE A 73 7.77 -27.80 -29.10
CA ILE A 73 8.11 -27.22 -27.79
C ILE A 73 9.37 -26.37 -27.90
N CYS A 74 10.43 -26.85 -28.57
CA CYS A 74 11.65 -26.07 -28.78
C CYS A 74 11.39 -24.82 -29.63
N PHE A 75 10.56 -24.91 -30.66
CA PHE A 75 10.20 -23.79 -31.53
C PHE A 75 9.30 -22.80 -30.80
N TRP A 76 8.37 -23.27 -29.96
CA TRP A 76 7.54 -22.42 -29.10
C TRP A 76 8.36 -21.77 -27.99
N PHE A 77 9.34 -22.48 -27.42
CA PHE A 77 10.30 -21.93 -26.45
C PHE A 77 11.20 -20.89 -27.12
N TRP A 78 11.65 -21.14 -28.36
CA TRP A 78 12.45 -20.20 -29.15
C TRP A 78 11.64 -18.95 -29.57
N LEU A 79 10.38 -19.12 -29.98
CA LEU A 79 9.47 -17.99 -30.24
C LEU A 79 9.16 -17.22 -28.96
N SER A 80 8.93 -17.91 -27.83
CA SER A 80 8.69 -17.26 -26.54
C SER A 80 9.95 -16.50 -26.07
N GLN A 81 11.15 -17.03 -26.34
CA GLN A 81 12.43 -16.35 -26.09
C GLN A 81 12.64 -15.14 -27.01
N GLN A 82 12.15 -15.18 -28.25
CA GLN A 82 12.14 -13.99 -29.12
C GLN A 82 11.12 -12.94 -28.68
N GLN A 83 9.95 -13.36 -28.18
CA GLN A 83 8.88 -12.48 -27.73
C GLN A 83 9.12 -11.96 -26.29
N GLN A 84 10.00 -12.60 -25.53
CA GLN A 84 10.55 -12.13 -24.25
C GLN A 84 11.89 -11.40 -24.37
N ARG A 85 12.25 -10.89 -25.56
CA ARG A 85 13.06 -9.66 -25.59
C ARG A 85 12.20 -8.47 -25.15
N ILE A 86 11.80 -8.52 -23.88
CA ILE A 86 11.46 -7.33 -23.11
C ILE A 86 12.72 -6.48 -23.20
N HIS A 87 12.62 -5.39 -23.94
CA HIS A 87 13.64 -4.36 -23.97
C HIS A 87 13.68 -3.72 -22.58
N PHE A 88 14.40 -4.36 -21.66
CA PHE A 88 14.88 -3.68 -20.48
C PHE A 88 15.87 -2.63 -20.98
N TYR A 89 15.43 -1.38 -21.06
CA TYR A 89 16.33 -0.25 -21.15
C TYR A 89 17.08 -0.18 -19.83
N HIS A 90 18.13 -0.98 -19.70
CA HIS A 90 19.13 -0.81 -18.67
C HIS A 90 19.94 0.42 -19.07
N TYR A 91 19.44 1.61 -18.74
CA TYR A 91 20.25 2.81 -18.78
C TYR A 91 21.36 2.63 -17.76
N ASN A 92 22.53 2.24 -18.27
CA ASN A 92 23.76 2.24 -17.51
C ASN A 92 24.10 3.72 -17.27
N THR A 93 23.62 4.28 -16.16
CA THR A 93 23.91 5.65 -15.72
C THR A 93 25.36 5.73 -15.25
N LYS A 94 26.30 5.68 -16.22
CA LYS A 94 27.64 6.21 -16.00
C LYS A 94 27.50 7.73 -15.90
N ILE A 95 27.37 8.19 -14.67
CA ILE A 95 27.37 9.60 -14.26
C ILE A 95 28.67 10.24 -14.76
N SER A 96 28.55 11.23 -15.64
CA SER A 96 29.64 12.12 -15.99
C SER A 96 29.70 13.22 -14.93
N THR A 97 30.66 13.13 -14.00
CA THR A 97 30.96 14.15 -12.98
C THR A 97 31.64 15.37 -13.59
N THR A 98 30.88 16.10 -14.39
CA THR A 98 31.19 17.47 -14.79
C THR A 98 29.86 18.19 -14.82
N GLN A 99 29.71 19.29 -14.08
CA GLN A 99 28.65 20.27 -14.31
C GLN A 99 28.95 21.01 -15.63
N PRO A 100 28.23 20.78 -16.73
CA PRO A 100 27.86 21.86 -17.61
C PRO A 100 26.47 22.32 -17.18
N VAL A 101 26.27 23.63 -17.05
CA VAL A 101 24.94 24.19 -17.24
C VAL A 101 24.51 23.74 -18.64
N PRO A 102 23.48 22.90 -18.80
CA PRO A 102 23.11 22.42 -20.12
C PRO A 102 22.57 23.62 -20.90
N ASP A 103 23.23 23.99 -22.01
CA ASP A 103 23.08 25.28 -22.71
C ASP A 103 21.66 25.63 -23.20
N ASP A 104 20.64 24.79 -22.97
CA ASP A 104 19.25 25.02 -23.37
C ASP A 104 18.22 24.66 -22.29
N LEU A 105 18.63 24.37 -21.05
CA LEU A 105 17.72 23.98 -19.96
C LEU A 105 17.56 25.10 -18.93
N GLN A 106 16.35 25.23 -18.40
CA GLN A 106 16.04 26.08 -17.25
C GLN A 106 15.79 25.24 -16.00
N PHE A 107 16.20 25.76 -14.84
CA PHE A 107 15.94 25.15 -13.55
C PHE A 107 14.65 25.69 -12.95
N ILE A 108 13.84 24.81 -12.38
CA ILE A 108 12.66 25.15 -11.60
C ILE A 108 12.81 24.53 -10.21
N ASP A 109 12.69 25.36 -9.19
CA ASP A 109 12.91 24.98 -7.80
C ASP A 109 11.75 24.14 -7.23
N ALA A 110 12.05 23.39 -6.17
CA ALA A 110 11.10 22.52 -5.49
C ALA A 110 9.89 23.26 -4.85
N ASN A 111 9.92 24.58 -4.66
CA ASN A 111 8.79 25.33 -4.12
C ASN A 111 7.85 25.85 -5.20
N HIS A 112 8.10 25.55 -6.48
CA HIS A 112 7.21 25.98 -7.54
C HIS A 112 5.78 25.47 -7.29
N PRO A 113 4.74 26.32 -7.33
CA PRO A 113 3.38 25.98 -6.90
C PRO A 113 2.68 24.92 -7.75
N TYR A 114 3.23 24.60 -8.93
CA TYR A 114 2.72 23.57 -9.82
C TYR A 114 3.38 22.20 -9.63
N ILE A 115 4.37 22.07 -8.74
CA ILE A 115 4.86 20.77 -8.30
C ILE A 115 3.96 20.31 -7.15
N ARG A 116 3.23 19.21 -7.38
CA ARG A 116 2.29 18.67 -6.38
C ARG A 116 3.00 17.58 -5.60
N PHE A 117 3.23 17.82 -4.31
CA PHE A 117 3.79 16.82 -3.40
C PHE A 117 2.65 16.05 -2.71
N VAL A 118 2.72 14.72 -2.72
CA VAL A 118 1.81 13.82 -2.00
C VAL A 118 2.65 12.95 -1.08
N GLY A 119 2.29 12.90 0.21
CA GLY A 119 3.19 12.39 1.22
C GLY A 119 3.38 13.34 2.39
N ARG A 120 4.20 12.91 3.35
CA ARG A 120 4.74 13.80 4.36
C ARG A 120 6.08 14.36 3.90
N TRP A 121 6.05 15.64 3.52
CA TRP A 121 7.19 16.37 2.99
C TRP A 121 7.52 17.57 3.87
N CYS A 122 8.78 17.70 4.23
CA CYS A 122 9.33 18.85 4.96
C CYS A 122 10.05 19.79 3.99
N SER A 123 9.85 21.09 4.13
CA SER A 123 10.74 22.08 3.53
C SER A 123 11.96 22.29 4.42
N THR A 124 13.13 22.47 3.81
CA THR A 124 14.27 23.06 4.50
C THR A 124 14.00 24.52 4.88
N LEU A 125 14.74 25.05 5.85
CA LEU A 125 14.55 26.42 6.35
C LEU A 125 14.81 27.50 5.28
N ASP A 126 15.71 27.22 4.34
CA ASP A 126 15.99 28.08 3.19
C ASP A 126 14.95 27.94 2.07
N GLY A 127 14.04 26.97 2.20
CA GLY A 127 13.03 26.62 1.22
C GLY A 127 13.59 25.97 -0.05
N LEU A 128 14.89 25.79 -0.21
CA LEU A 128 15.45 25.35 -1.49
C LEU A 128 15.22 23.86 -1.78
N ARG A 129 14.77 23.10 -0.78
CA ARG A 129 14.67 21.64 -0.84
C ARG A 129 13.41 21.13 -0.13
N ARG A 130 12.90 20.01 -0.64
CA ARG A 130 11.81 19.24 -0.03
C ARG A 130 12.32 17.84 0.30
N ASP A 131 12.15 17.45 1.55
CA ASP A 131 12.61 16.17 2.07
C ASP A 131 11.43 15.30 2.49
N GLY A 132 11.45 14.03 2.14
CA GLY A 132 10.46 13.07 2.62
C GLY A 132 11.07 11.68 2.83
N SER A 133 10.58 10.98 3.85
CA SER A 133 11.22 9.73 4.32
C SER A 133 10.24 8.59 4.54
N PHE A 134 8.94 8.83 4.38
CA PHE A 134 7.95 7.74 4.42
C PHE A 134 7.93 6.97 3.10
N PRO A 135 7.69 5.65 3.12
CA PRO A 135 7.53 4.86 1.91
C PRO A 135 6.34 5.32 1.05
N GLY A 136 6.53 5.32 -0.26
CA GLY A 136 5.47 5.60 -1.22
C GLY A 136 5.14 7.08 -1.41
N ILE A 137 5.88 8.01 -0.79
CA ILE A 137 5.75 9.43 -1.11
C ILE A 137 6.03 9.67 -2.59
N TYR A 138 5.33 10.63 -3.18
CA TYR A 138 5.52 10.96 -4.59
C TYR A 138 5.28 12.45 -4.86
N LEU A 139 5.68 12.87 -6.05
CA LEU A 139 5.36 14.18 -6.58
C LEU A 139 4.87 14.05 -8.02
N ASP A 140 3.87 14.86 -8.37
CA ASP A 140 3.31 14.97 -9.71
C ASP A 140 3.72 16.33 -10.30
N ILE A 141 4.11 16.31 -11.57
CA ILE A 141 4.54 17.46 -12.35
C ILE A 141 3.82 17.42 -13.69
N ALA A 142 3.35 18.56 -14.19
CA ALA A 142 2.87 18.66 -15.56
C ALA A 142 3.57 19.81 -16.28
N PHE A 143 3.93 19.60 -17.54
CA PHE A 143 4.58 20.62 -18.37
C PHE A 143 4.21 20.47 -19.84
N ASN A 144 4.47 21.51 -20.61
CA ASN A 144 4.45 21.51 -22.07
C ASN A 144 5.71 22.21 -22.61
N GLY A 145 5.94 22.12 -23.91
CA GLY A 145 7.05 22.84 -24.54
C GLY A 145 8.44 22.26 -24.27
N SER A 146 8.55 21.07 -23.66
CA SER A 146 9.84 20.45 -23.36
C SER A 146 9.93 19.02 -23.89
N SER A 147 11.06 18.70 -24.50
CA SER A 147 11.47 17.36 -24.93
C SER A 147 12.30 16.60 -23.88
N THR A 148 12.76 17.33 -22.86
CA THR A 148 13.72 16.85 -21.86
C THR A 148 13.21 17.15 -20.45
N ILE A 149 13.40 16.20 -19.53
CA ILE A 149 13.24 16.43 -18.10
C ILE A 149 14.34 15.71 -17.32
N LEU A 150 15.03 16.48 -16.48
CA LEU A 150 15.97 15.99 -15.49
C LEU A 150 15.48 16.37 -14.09
N ILE A 151 15.75 15.51 -13.11
CA ILE A 151 15.49 15.77 -11.70
C ILE A 151 16.80 16.16 -11.03
N SER A 152 16.78 17.20 -10.20
CA SER A 152 17.88 17.56 -9.33
C SER A 152 17.63 17.11 -7.89
N LEU A 153 18.57 16.36 -7.33
CA LEU A 153 18.53 15.75 -6.01
C LEU A 153 19.69 16.26 -5.17
N HIS A 154 19.47 16.34 -3.86
CA HIS A 154 20.56 16.57 -2.93
C HIS A 154 21.28 15.28 -2.55
N ASN A 155 20.63 14.11 -2.67
CA ASN A 155 21.21 12.79 -2.44
C ASN A 155 22.56 12.61 -3.17
N SER A 156 23.56 12.05 -2.49
CA SER A 156 24.94 11.95 -3.00
C SER A 156 25.55 10.57 -2.81
N ASP A 157 26.38 10.16 -3.77
CA ASP A 157 27.24 9.00 -3.61
C ASP A 157 28.30 9.29 -2.54
N GLN A 158 28.20 8.67 -1.36
CA GLN A 158 29.09 8.90 -0.20
C GLN A 158 30.58 8.57 -0.40
N GLN A 159 31.08 8.37 -1.63
CA GLN A 159 32.52 8.20 -1.87
C GLN A 159 33.36 9.47 -1.58
N SER A 160 32.75 10.63 -1.28
CA SER A 160 33.50 11.86 -0.94
C SER A 160 33.69 12.12 0.56
N ASN A 161 33.01 11.42 1.48
CA ASN A 161 33.19 11.65 2.92
C ASN A 161 34.08 10.58 3.56
N VAL A 162 35.38 10.73 3.33
CA VAL A 162 36.42 10.11 4.17
C VAL A 162 36.20 10.56 5.62
N LYS A 163 35.85 9.61 6.49
CA LYS A 163 36.07 9.58 7.96
C LYS A 163 36.29 10.95 8.63
N HIS A 164 35.22 11.62 9.01
CA HIS A 164 35.29 12.51 10.18
C HIS A 164 34.85 11.74 11.42
N THR A 165 35.82 11.05 12.02
CA THR A 165 35.74 10.63 13.42
C THR A 165 35.60 11.90 14.28
N ILE A 166 34.39 12.24 14.70
CA ILE A 166 34.20 13.27 15.74
C ILE A 166 33.73 12.57 17.01
N LEU A 167 34.68 12.45 17.92
CA LEU A 167 34.50 12.22 19.34
C LEU A 167 33.60 13.35 19.89
N GLN A 168 32.29 13.13 19.99
CA GLN A 168 31.39 14.07 20.66
C GLN A 168 31.56 13.93 22.18
N ASN A 169 32.36 14.83 22.74
CA ASN A 169 32.38 15.09 24.17
C ASN A 169 31.04 15.71 24.60
N ASN A 170 30.42 15.09 25.60
CA ASN A 170 29.29 15.59 26.36
C ASN A 170 29.48 17.07 26.76
N THR A 171 28.66 17.95 26.18
CA THR A 171 28.27 19.20 26.84
C THR A 171 26.78 19.44 26.63
N THR A 172 26.07 19.42 27.74
CA THR A 172 24.67 19.78 27.90
C THR A 172 24.36 21.13 27.24
N LYS A 173 23.56 21.11 26.17
CA LYS A 173 22.94 22.31 25.59
C LYS A 173 21.43 22.13 25.47
N LEU A 174 20.74 23.20 25.85
CA LEU A 174 19.31 23.39 25.89
C LEU A 174 18.61 23.01 24.58
N ALA A 175 17.41 22.45 24.74
CA ALA A 175 16.54 21.91 23.71
C ALA A 175 16.05 22.98 22.71
N PHE A 176 16.71 23.04 21.57
CA PHE A 176 16.10 23.43 20.29
C PHE A 176 16.15 22.20 19.39
N PRO A 177 15.11 21.92 18.58
CA PRO A 177 15.16 20.80 17.64
C PRO A 177 16.37 21.00 16.71
N PRO A 178 17.15 19.94 16.41
CA PRO A 178 18.27 20.05 15.50
C PRO A 178 17.74 20.52 14.14
N SER A 179 18.35 21.57 13.59
CA SER A 179 18.07 22.00 12.22
C SER A 179 18.31 20.83 11.27
N LEU A 180 17.46 20.65 10.25
CA LEU A 180 17.82 19.83 9.08
C LEU A 180 19.16 20.35 8.55
N GLU A 181 20.23 19.64 8.86
CA GLU A 181 21.58 20.03 8.47
C GLU A 181 21.71 19.87 6.95
N ASN A 182 22.70 20.55 6.35
CA ASN A 182 23.06 20.39 4.93
C ASN A 182 23.74 19.04 4.65
N ILE A 183 23.30 17.98 5.32
CA ILE A 183 23.82 16.63 5.12
C ILE A 183 23.05 15.99 3.98
N SER A 184 23.81 15.58 2.98
CA SER A 184 23.29 14.81 1.86
C SER A 184 22.99 13.38 2.30
N ALA A 185 21.77 12.93 2.01
CA ALA A 185 21.36 11.55 2.20
C ALA A 185 22.03 10.61 1.17
N GLU A 186 22.04 9.33 1.49
CA GLU A 186 22.51 8.26 0.59
C GLU A 186 21.75 8.25 -0.74
N PRO A 187 22.30 7.60 -1.79
CA PRO A 187 21.58 7.37 -3.04
C PRO A 187 20.21 6.74 -2.80
N ILE A 188 19.19 7.21 -3.52
CA ILE A 188 17.80 6.77 -3.32
C ILE A 188 17.26 6.00 -4.52
N SER A 189 16.45 4.97 -4.30
CA SER A 189 15.73 4.30 -5.39
C SER A 189 14.44 5.07 -5.74
N LEU A 190 14.23 5.37 -7.02
CA LEU A 190 13.03 6.07 -7.49
C LEU A 190 12.32 5.27 -8.60
N LEU A 191 11.01 5.46 -8.70
CA LEU A 191 10.20 5.10 -9.86
C LEU A 191 9.69 6.38 -10.50
N ALA A 192 9.76 6.48 -11.82
CA ALA A 192 9.16 7.59 -12.55
C ALA A 192 8.19 7.06 -13.60
N GLN A 193 6.97 7.56 -13.59
CA GLN A 193 5.98 7.35 -14.64
C GLN A 193 5.87 8.61 -15.47
N VAL A 194 5.98 8.47 -16.78
CA VAL A 194 5.83 9.57 -17.74
C VAL A 194 4.58 9.28 -18.54
N ASP A 195 3.60 10.17 -18.46
CA ASP A 195 2.25 9.98 -18.99
C ASP A 195 1.64 8.65 -18.52
N ASP A 196 1.10 7.85 -19.43
CA ASP A 196 0.54 6.53 -19.16
C ASP A 196 1.53 5.39 -19.51
N GLU A 197 2.83 5.67 -19.56
CA GLU A 197 3.86 4.69 -19.89
C GLU A 197 4.23 3.79 -18.69
N GLU A 198 5.02 2.75 -18.96
CA GLU A 198 5.61 1.89 -17.93
C GLU A 198 6.60 2.66 -17.03
N TYR A 199 6.75 2.18 -15.79
CA TYR A 199 7.66 2.80 -14.83
C TYR A 199 9.13 2.74 -15.29
N ILE A 200 9.78 3.89 -15.29
CA ILE A 200 11.22 4.04 -15.37
C ILE A 200 11.78 3.74 -13.98
N ILE A 201 12.65 2.74 -13.89
CA ILE A 201 13.28 2.32 -12.64
C ILE A 201 14.64 2.98 -12.51
N LEU A 202 14.83 3.74 -11.44
CA LEU A 202 16.04 4.52 -11.18
C LEU A 202 16.70 4.02 -9.89
N PRO A 203 17.49 2.94 -9.94
CA PRO A 203 18.26 2.49 -8.80
C PRO A 203 19.39 3.50 -8.51
N ASN A 204 19.58 3.87 -7.25
CA ASN A 204 20.67 4.73 -6.78
C ASN A 204 20.70 6.13 -7.45
N ALA A 205 19.56 6.81 -7.44
CA ALA A 205 19.41 8.17 -7.93
C ALA A 205 20.18 9.17 -7.03
N THR A 206 21.06 9.98 -7.64
CA THR A 206 21.86 11.01 -6.98
C THR A 206 21.95 12.27 -7.83
N SER A 207 22.19 13.42 -7.21
CA SER A 207 22.55 14.72 -7.83
C SER A 207 21.69 15.20 -9.02
N LEU A 208 21.88 14.64 -10.21
CA LEU A 208 21.14 14.97 -11.41
C LEU A 208 20.76 13.69 -12.17
N VAL A 209 19.46 13.47 -12.36
CA VAL A 209 18.89 12.23 -12.88
C VAL A 209 18.07 12.52 -14.13
N ALA A 210 18.44 11.92 -15.25
CA ALA A 210 17.68 12.06 -16.49
C ALA A 210 16.48 11.12 -16.51
N LEU A 211 15.27 11.67 -16.64
CA LEU A 211 14.06 10.87 -16.87
C LEU A 211 13.85 10.61 -18.37
N ARG A 212 13.87 11.70 -19.14
CA ARG A 212 13.74 11.71 -20.60
C ARG A 212 14.65 12.78 -21.17
N THR A 213 15.29 12.49 -22.30
CA THR A 213 16.21 13.42 -22.97
C THR A 213 15.90 13.46 -24.45
N LYS A 214 15.35 14.59 -24.92
CA LYS A 214 15.00 14.83 -26.34
C LYS A 214 14.10 13.75 -26.95
N ASP A 215 13.20 13.20 -26.13
CA ASP A 215 12.33 12.06 -26.49
C ASP A 215 10.84 12.36 -26.27
N LEU A 216 10.55 13.46 -25.59
CA LEU A 216 9.18 13.92 -25.38
C LEU A 216 8.73 14.84 -26.53
N ASP A 217 7.45 14.79 -26.90
CA ASP A 217 6.88 15.67 -27.90
C ASP A 217 6.65 17.08 -27.31
N PRO A 218 7.43 18.11 -27.71
CA PRO A 218 7.32 19.44 -27.12
C PRO A 218 5.96 20.10 -27.36
N GLN A 219 5.19 19.65 -28.36
CA GLN A 219 3.86 20.20 -28.66
C GLN A 219 2.77 19.63 -27.75
N SER A 220 3.07 18.52 -27.07
CA SER A 220 2.12 17.84 -26.21
C SER A 220 2.31 18.24 -24.74
N GLN A 221 1.26 17.99 -23.96
CA GLN A 221 1.32 18.12 -22.51
C GLN A 221 1.78 16.78 -21.94
N HIS A 222 2.76 16.83 -21.05
CA HIS A 222 3.25 15.68 -20.32
C HIS A 222 2.91 15.77 -18.83
N ILE A 223 2.62 14.63 -18.21
CA ILE A 223 2.41 14.46 -16.78
C ILE A 223 3.43 13.44 -16.28
N ILE A 224 4.19 13.80 -15.26
CA ILE A 224 5.21 12.94 -14.69
C ILE A 224 4.93 12.76 -13.20
N ARG A 225 4.95 11.49 -12.76
CA ARG A 225 4.90 11.10 -11.36
C ARG A 225 6.22 10.48 -10.97
N ILE A 226 6.83 10.98 -9.89
CA ILE A 226 8.07 10.44 -9.32
C ILE A 226 7.77 9.93 -7.92
N ILE A 227 8.04 8.64 -7.68
CA ILE A 227 7.69 7.92 -6.46
C ILE A 227 8.99 7.45 -5.79
N ALA A 228 9.06 7.62 -4.47
CA ALA A 228 10.11 7.06 -3.64
C ALA A 228 9.56 5.84 -2.88
N PRO A 229 9.77 4.61 -3.38
CA PRO A 229 9.26 3.39 -2.74
C PRO A 229 9.90 3.08 -1.38
N MET A 230 11.06 3.63 -1.07
CA MET A 230 11.84 3.38 0.17
C MET A 230 12.08 1.88 0.45
N VAL A 231 12.87 1.24 -0.41
CA VAL A 231 13.13 -0.22 -0.38
C VAL A 231 14.29 -0.63 0.55
N GLY A 232 14.90 0.32 1.25
CA GLY A 232 15.95 0.10 2.24
C GLY A 232 15.49 -0.83 3.36
N ARG A 233 16.23 -1.93 3.58
CA ARG A 233 15.88 -2.95 4.59
C ARG A 233 15.95 -2.41 6.03
N ASP A 234 17.11 -1.84 6.38
CA ASP A 234 17.43 -1.47 7.76
C ASP A 234 17.69 0.03 7.94
N THR A 235 18.02 0.73 6.85
CA THR A 235 18.31 2.16 6.85
C THR A 235 17.08 2.94 6.42
N VAL A 236 16.76 4.00 7.16
CA VAL A 236 15.74 4.95 6.75
C VAL A 236 16.26 5.72 5.54
N GLU A 237 15.61 5.57 4.41
CA GLU A 237 15.91 6.34 3.20
C GLU A 237 15.23 7.72 3.27
N THR A 238 15.82 8.72 2.63
CA THR A 238 15.25 10.07 2.58
C THR A 238 15.41 10.62 1.16
N PHE A 239 14.30 11.05 0.59
CA PHE A 239 14.23 11.67 -0.72
C PHE A 239 14.43 13.17 -0.57
N GLN A 240 15.57 13.69 -1.02
CA GLN A 240 15.92 15.11 -0.92
C GLN A 240 15.82 15.79 -2.28
N PHE A 241 14.66 16.35 -2.60
CA PHE A 241 14.34 16.92 -3.91
C PHE A 241 14.63 18.42 -3.96
N LEU A 242 15.43 18.84 -4.96
CA LEU A 242 15.81 20.25 -5.15
C LEU A 242 14.96 20.95 -6.23
N GLY A 243 14.54 20.21 -7.25
CA GLY A 243 13.80 20.77 -8.38
C GLY A 243 14.00 19.96 -9.65
N ILE A 244 13.63 20.57 -10.78
CA ILE A 244 13.74 19.95 -12.11
C ILE A 244 14.46 20.86 -13.10
N TRP A 245 14.99 20.24 -14.15
CA TRP A 245 15.48 20.91 -15.34
C TRP A 245 14.64 20.49 -16.54
N ILE A 246 14.11 21.47 -17.27
CA ILE A 246 13.37 21.27 -18.52
C ILE A 246 13.92 22.21 -19.58
N ASP A 247 13.56 22.01 -20.85
CA ASP A 247 13.96 22.91 -21.94
C ASP A 247 13.56 24.37 -21.61
N SER A 248 14.38 25.32 -22.01
CA SER A 248 14.20 26.76 -21.73
C SER A 248 12.89 27.34 -22.27
N VAL A 249 12.31 26.70 -23.29
CA VAL A 249 11.00 27.01 -23.86
C VAL A 249 9.84 26.30 -23.14
N GLY A 250 10.14 25.30 -22.31
CA GLY A 250 9.15 24.55 -21.56
C GLY A 250 8.50 25.38 -20.47
N GLN A 251 7.33 24.97 -20.02
CA GLN A 251 6.65 25.63 -18.90
C GLN A 251 5.94 24.61 -18.03
N LEU A 252 6.07 24.74 -16.71
CA LEU A 252 5.20 24.02 -15.79
C LEU A 252 3.77 24.54 -15.91
N ILE A 253 2.84 23.61 -15.90
CA ILE A 253 1.41 23.89 -15.86
C ILE A 253 0.81 23.19 -14.64
N PRO A 254 -0.34 23.66 -14.12
CA PRO A 254 -1.01 22.98 -13.03
C PRO A 254 -1.26 21.52 -13.39
N VAL A 255 -0.88 20.60 -12.50
CA VAL A 255 -1.15 19.17 -12.69
C VAL A 255 -2.66 18.99 -12.88
N PRO A 256 -3.11 18.51 -14.05
CA PRO A 256 -4.52 18.35 -14.30
C PRO A 256 -5.05 17.32 -13.31
N SER A 257 -6.15 17.65 -12.65
CA SER A 257 -6.92 16.60 -11.98
C SER A 257 -7.36 15.62 -13.07
N PRO A 258 -7.28 14.29 -12.85
CA PRO A 258 -7.50 13.24 -13.85
C PRO A 258 -8.88 13.28 -14.54
N MET A 259 -9.73 14.24 -14.18
CA MET A 259 -11.04 14.51 -14.76
C MET A 259 -11.09 15.58 -15.86
N SER A 260 -9.99 16.29 -16.19
CA SER A 260 -10.06 17.29 -17.28
C SER A 260 -10.05 16.68 -18.69
N THR A 261 -9.65 15.43 -18.87
CA THR A 261 -9.45 14.81 -20.20
C THR A 261 -10.63 13.98 -20.70
N ARG A 262 -11.64 13.65 -19.86
CA ARG A 262 -12.82 12.87 -20.29
C ARG A 262 -14.02 13.69 -20.81
N SER A 263 -13.96 15.03 -20.81
CA SER A 263 -15.11 15.90 -21.14
C SER A 263 -15.00 16.67 -22.47
N THR A 264 -14.00 16.41 -23.32
CA THR A 264 -13.79 17.22 -24.54
C THR A 264 -14.11 16.51 -25.86
N GLN A 265 -14.86 15.40 -25.80
CA GLN A 265 -15.50 14.82 -26.98
C GLN A 265 -16.90 14.38 -26.61
N ILE A 266 -17.88 15.28 -26.79
CA ILE A 266 -19.26 15.03 -27.23
C ILE A 266 -20.01 16.37 -27.10
N SER A 267 -20.78 16.68 -28.14
CA SER A 267 -21.66 17.84 -28.30
C SER A 267 -21.04 19.10 -28.89
N SER A 268 -20.52 18.98 -30.11
CA SER A 268 -20.60 20.03 -31.11
C SER A 268 -21.50 19.55 -32.25
N LYS A 269 -22.81 19.49 -32.01
CA LYS A 269 -23.86 19.61 -33.03
C LYS A 269 -25.25 19.59 -32.39
N GLU A 270 -26.07 20.53 -32.89
CA GLU A 270 -27.52 20.63 -32.71
C GLU A 270 -28.01 21.17 -31.34
N ILE A 271 -28.37 22.45 -31.32
CA ILE A 271 -29.78 22.88 -31.35
C ILE A 271 -29.80 24.37 -31.76
N THR A 272 -30.26 24.61 -32.97
CA THR A 272 -30.88 25.88 -33.36
C THR A 272 -32.29 25.92 -32.79
N ASN A 273 -32.60 26.91 -31.94
CA ASN A 273 -33.77 27.77 -32.12
C ASN A 273 -33.86 28.87 -31.05
N GLU A 274 -34.17 30.05 -31.57
CA GLU A 274 -34.39 31.32 -30.90
C GLU A 274 -35.63 31.31 -29.97
N TYR A 275 -35.54 32.01 -28.83
CA TYR A 275 -36.38 33.16 -28.41
C TYR A 275 -36.48 33.29 -26.87
N PHE A 276 -36.31 34.54 -26.40
CA PHE A 276 -36.63 35.13 -25.08
C PHE A 276 -35.57 35.18 -23.93
N ASN A 277 -34.78 36.27 -23.97
CA ASN A 277 -34.35 37.22 -22.91
C ASN A 277 -34.36 36.85 -21.41
N GLY A 278 -33.17 36.94 -20.81
CA GLY A 278 -32.93 37.37 -19.41
C GLY A 278 -31.49 37.05 -18.94
N PRO A 279 -30.65 38.03 -18.52
CA PRO A 279 -29.26 37.75 -18.15
C PRO A 279 -29.21 37.21 -16.72
N ARG A 280 -29.05 35.90 -16.57
CA ARG A 280 -28.70 35.29 -15.29
C ARG A 280 -27.26 34.81 -15.40
N ASN A 281 -26.34 35.60 -14.86
CA ASN A 281 -24.96 35.20 -14.57
C ASN A 281 -24.99 34.06 -13.54
N ASN A 282 -25.31 32.85 -13.97
CA ASN A 282 -24.94 31.63 -13.29
C ASN A 282 -23.75 31.07 -14.05
N SER A 283 -22.57 31.65 -13.80
CA SER A 283 -21.34 30.89 -13.96
C SER A 283 -21.42 29.76 -12.93
N SER A 284 -22.01 28.63 -13.32
CA SER A 284 -21.76 27.36 -12.67
C SER A 284 -20.27 27.13 -12.79
N GLN A 285 -19.51 27.57 -11.77
CA GLN A 285 -18.15 27.14 -11.54
C GLN A 285 -18.22 25.62 -11.61
N LYS A 286 -17.71 25.05 -12.71
CA LYS A 286 -17.43 23.63 -12.82
C LYS A 286 -16.42 23.39 -11.72
N VAL A 287 -16.90 22.95 -10.54
CA VAL A 287 -16.03 22.58 -9.42
C VAL A 287 -15.18 21.44 -9.96
N VAL A 288 -13.92 21.72 -10.27
CA VAL A 288 -12.96 20.70 -10.69
C VAL A 288 -12.87 19.74 -9.51
N PRO A 289 -13.24 18.45 -9.67
CA PRO A 289 -13.24 17.51 -8.56
C PRO A 289 -11.80 17.33 -8.09
N GLN A 290 -11.53 17.72 -6.85
CA GLN A 290 -10.24 17.51 -6.21
C GLN A 290 -10.05 16.01 -5.98
N ARG A 291 -8.82 15.50 -6.20
CA ARG A 291 -8.47 14.12 -5.83
C ARG A 291 -8.70 13.95 -4.33
N LYS A 292 -9.35 12.84 -3.98
CA LYS A 292 -9.56 12.43 -2.59
C LYS A 292 -8.26 11.85 -2.03
N MET A 293 -8.18 11.80 -0.71
CA MET A 293 -7.01 11.50 0.09
C MET A 293 -7.29 10.33 1.03
N LEU A 294 -6.45 9.30 0.95
CA LEU A 294 -6.45 8.10 1.80
C LEU A 294 -5.24 8.13 2.73
N GLU A 295 -5.43 7.91 4.04
CA GLU A 295 -4.30 7.75 4.97
C GLU A 295 -4.34 6.36 5.60
N ILE A 296 -3.24 5.61 5.49
CA ILE A 296 -3.10 4.25 5.99
C ILE A 296 -2.03 4.22 7.07
N ILE A 297 -2.32 3.57 8.20
CA ILE A 297 -1.36 3.32 9.28
C ILE A 297 -1.20 1.81 9.43
N THR A 298 0.02 1.31 9.32
CA THR A 298 0.28 -0.13 9.37
C THR A 298 1.65 -0.50 9.93
N ASP A 299 1.72 -1.60 10.68
CA ASP A 299 2.97 -2.23 11.11
C ASP A 299 3.43 -3.36 10.17
N LEU A 300 2.64 -3.65 9.15
CA LEU A 300 2.91 -4.65 8.11
C LEU A 300 2.70 -4.04 6.70
N PRO A 301 3.56 -3.11 6.28
CA PRO A 301 3.46 -2.51 4.94
C PRO A 301 3.75 -3.55 3.85
N GLY A 302 2.89 -3.61 2.83
CA GLY A 302 3.02 -4.47 1.66
C GLY A 302 4.21 -4.13 0.76
N SER A 303 4.59 -2.84 0.72
CA SER A 303 5.74 -2.30 0.00
C SER A 303 7.08 -2.94 0.39
N MET A 304 7.16 -3.59 1.55
CA MET A 304 8.36 -4.26 2.05
C MET A 304 8.35 -5.79 1.86
N THR A 305 7.34 -6.38 1.21
CA THR A 305 7.09 -7.84 1.23
C THR A 305 7.66 -8.64 0.04
N GLY A 306 8.75 -8.20 -0.59
CA GLY A 306 9.32 -8.91 -1.74
C GLY A 306 9.88 -10.32 -1.42
N ARG A 307 9.19 -11.38 -1.88
CA ARG A 307 9.68 -12.79 -1.91
C ARG A 307 10.98 -12.96 -2.71
N ASP A 308 11.32 -11.99 -3.56
CA ASP A 308 12.55 -11.94 -4.36
C ASP A 308 13.80 -11.53 -3.56
N ARG A 309 13.66 -11.27 -2.25
CA ARG A 309 14.77 -11.04 -1.30
C ARG A 309 15.81 -12.18 -1.31
N ARG A 310 15.40 -13.44 -1.51
CA ARG A 310 16.32 -14.61 -1.59
C ARG A 310 17.31 -14.57 -2.76
N LYS A 311 17.03 -13.81 -3.83
CA LYS A 311 17.88 -13.74 -5.04
C LYS A 311 18.80 -12.53 -5.10
N HIS A 312 18.76 -11.63 -4.10
CA HIS A 312 19.53 -10.38 -4.08
C HIS A 312 21.06 -10.55 -3.96
N ARG A 313 21.59 -11.77 -3.93
CA ARG A 313 23.02 -12.02 -4.12
C ARG A 313 23.46 -12.00 -5.60
N ILE A 314 22.53 -11.97 -6.54
CA ILE A 314 22.83 -11.84 -7.97
C ILE A 314 22.16 -10.55 -8.46
N ALA A 315 22.93 -9.64 -9.06
CA ALA A 315 22.55 -8.29 -9.49
C ALA A 315 21.36 -8.17 -10.47
N ALA A 316 20.62 -9.25 -10.74
CA ALA A 316 19.57 -9.31 -11.75
C ALA A 316 18.18 -8.79 -11.31
N ASN A 317 17.90 -8.62 -10.01
CA ASN A 317 16.51 -8.35 -9.53
C ASN A 317 16.34 -7.05 -8.70
N VAL A 318 17.25 -6.07 -8.78
CA VAL A 318 17.07 -4.76 -8.10
C VAL A 318 15.78 -4.07 -8.55
N ALA A 319 15.46 -4.18 -9.85
CA ALA A 319 14.23 -3.65 -10.45
C ALA A 319 12.96 -4.18 -9.79
N ASN A 320 12.88 -5.50 -9.56
CA ASN A 320 11.73 -6.12 -8.91
C ASN A 320 11.57 -5.68 -7.45
N GLY A 321 12.69 -5.45 -6.74
CA GLY A 321 12.66 -4.91 -5.39
C GLY A 321 12.06 -3.51 -5.34
N ILE A 322 12.51 -2.63 -6.25
CA ILE A 322 12.02 -1.24 -6.36
C ILE A 322 10.53 -1.21 -6.73
N LEU A 323 10.10 -2.02 -7.71
CA LEU A 323 8.69 -2.15 -8.08
C LEU A 323 7.85 -2.72 -6.93
N GLY A 324 8.41 -3.64 -6.12
CA GLY A 324 7.74 -4.16 -4.93
C GLY A 324 7.26 -3.08 -3.96
N GLY A 325 7.97 -1.96 -3.88
CA GLY A 325 7.60 -0.82 -3.02
C GLY A 325 6.30 -0.11 -3.39
N VAL A 326 5.79 -0.30 -4.61
CA VAL A 326 4.49 0.23 -5.07
C VAL A 326 3.44 -0.87 -5.27
N MET A 327 3.77 -2.12 -4.94
CA MET A 327 2.86 -3.27 -5.03
C MET A 327 2.23 -3.64 -3.69
N GLY A 328 2.49 -2.86 -2.64
CA GLY A 328 1.84 -3.01 -1.35
C GLY A 328 0.35 -2.71 -1.43
N TRP A 329 -0.45 -3.43 -0.65
CA TRP A 329 -1.90 -3.23 -0.59
C TRP A 329 -2.27 -1.77 -0.26
N GLU A 330 -1.42 -1.10 0.53
CA GLU A 330 -1.57 0.30 0.91
C GLU A 330 -1.52 1.25 -0.30
N TYR A 331 -0.57 1.02 -1.21
CA TYR A 331 -0.37 1.83 -2.40
C TYR A 331 -1.44 1.51 -3.45
N LEU A 332 -1.65 0.21 -3.70
CA LEU A 332 -2.63 -0.28 -4.66
C LEU A 332 -4.05 0.22 -4.37
N THR A 333 -4.45 0.29 -3.09
CA THR A 333 -5.78 0.77 -2.70
C THR A 333 -6.02 2.21 -3.17
N GLY A 334 -5.04 3.12 -2.98
CA GLY A 334 -5.15 4.51 -3.42
C GLY A 334 -5.20 4.64 -4.95
N GLU A 335 -4.31 3.91 -5.63
CA GLU A 335 -4.21 3.92 -7.09
C GLU A 335 -5.47 3.40 -7.78
N MET A 336 -6.15 2.38 -7.22
CA MET A 336 -7.43 1.87 -7.77
C MET A 336 -8.51 2.96 -7.86
N PHE A 337 -8.47 3.98 -7.00
CA PHE A 337 -9.41 5.11 -7.03
C PHE A 337 -8.86 6.36 -7.75
N GLY A 338 -7.60 6.34 -8.18
CA GLY A 338 -6.89 7.56 -8.59
C GLY A 338 -6.87 8.62 -7.48
N SER A 339 -6.86 8.17 -6.22
CA SER A 339 -6.84 9.01 -5.03
C SER A 339 -5.40 9.21 -4.56
N ASP A 340 -5.15 10.40 -4.01
CA ASP A 340 -3.93 10.62 -3.26
C ASP A 340 -3.92 9.72 -2.03
N HIS A 341 -2.74 9.25 -1.64
CA HIS A 341 -2.62 8.32 -0.53
C HIS A 341 -1.30 8.51 0.20
N VAL A 342 -1.34 8.32 1.52
CA VAL A 342 -0.19 8.38 2.43
C VAL A 342 -0.19 7.13 3.27
N THR A 343 0.97 6.48 3.34
CA THR A 343 1.22 5.35 4.23
C THR A 343 2.15 5.78 5.34
N ILE A 344 1.68 5.64 6.58
CA ILE A 344 2.47 5.75 7.80
C ILE A 344 2.69 4.33 8.31
N GLY A 345 3.75 3.71 7.81
CA GLY A 345 4.06 2.34 8.19
C GLY A 345 5.54 2.11 8.33
N MET A 346 5.88 1.32 9.34
CA MET A 346 7.23 0.84 9.60
C MET A 346 7.15 -0.64 9.93
N ASP A 347 7.73 -1.48 9.07
CA ASP A 347 7.81 -2.92 9.27
C ASP A 347 8.45 -3.25 10.63
N GLY A 348 7.77 -4.08 11.42
CA GLY A 348 8.23 -4.53 12.73
C GLY A 348 8.15 -3.48 13.85
N MET A 349 7.54 -2.31 13.63
CA MET A 349 7.31 -1.31 14.67
C MET A 349 6.01 -1.58 15.41
N CYS A 350 6.09 -1.75 16.72
CA CYS A 350 4.92 -1.97 17.56
C CYS A 350 4.13 -0.67 17.78
N LEU A 351 2.85 -0.81 18.09
CA LEU A 351 2.02 0.28 18.59
C LEU A 351 2.45 0.72 19.99
N VAL A 352 2.68 -0.27 20.86
CA VAL A 352 3.08 -0.05 22.25
C VAL A 352 4.53 0.43 22.32
N GLN A 353 4.78 1.41 23.19
CA GLN A 353 6.13 1.90 23.50
C GLN A 353 6.96 0.83 24.20
N ASP A 354 8.28 0.97 24.18
CA ASP A 354 9.22 0.04 24.83
C ASP A 354 9.07 -1.43 24.37
N CYS A 355 8.59 -1.64 23.14
CA CYS A 355 8.39 -2.98 22.59
C CYS A 355 9.72 -3.74 22.46
N ILE A 356 9.85 -4.85 23.18
CA ILE A 356 11.06 -5.68 23.21
C ILE A 356 11.22 -6.39 21.86
N GLY A 357 12.39 -6.26 21.25
CA GLY A 357 12.69 -6.84 19.94
C GLY A 357 11.94 -6.20 18.77
N GLY A 358 11.06 -5.22 19.02
CA GLY A 358 10.40 -4.42 17.99
C GLY A 358 11.31 -3.30 17.46
N ARG A 359 11.04 -2.85 16.23
CA ARG A 359 11.74 -1.69 15.66
C ARG A 359 11.27 -0.43 16.38
N GLY A 360 12.23 0.30 16.93
CA GLY A 360 12.04 1.67 17.39
C GLY A 360 11.78 1.90 18.87
N SER A 361 11.92 0.87 19.71
CA SER A 361 11.99 1.04 21.17
C SER A 361 13.00 2.14 21.57
N PRO A 362 12.59 3.16 22.36
CA PRO A 362 11.36 3.22 23.17
C PRO A 362 10.10 3.74 22.44
N ALA A 363 10.21 4.30 21.23
CA ALA A 363 9.09 4.89 20.50
C ALA A 363 8.19 3.82 19.83
N GLY A 364 6.88 4.08 19.82
CA GLY A 364 5.88 3.26 19.12
C GLY A 364 5.37 3.91 17.83
N LEU A 365 4.56 3.18 17.06
CA LEU A 365 3.92 3.68 15.84
C LEU A 365 3.03 4.90 16.12
N ALA A 366 2.45 4.97 17.31
CA ALA A 366 1.70 6.13 17.78
C ALA A 366 2.56 7.42 17.81
N ASP A 367 3.83 7.31 18.22
CA ASP A 367 4.75 8.46 18.23
C ASP A 367 5.10 8.89 16.81
N VAL A 368 5.42 7.92 15.94
CA VAL A 368 5.74 8.16 14.52
C VAL A 368 4.59 8.84 13.78
N PHE A 369 3.33 8.50 14.10
CA PHE A 369 2.17 9.11 13.46
C PHE A 369 2.12 10.64 13.60
N PHE A 370 2.64 11.22 14.68
CA PHE A 370 2.65 12.68 14.86
C PHE A 370 3.91 13.37 14.32
N GLN A 371 4.84 12.61 13.73
CA GLN A 371 6.08 13.15 13.18
C GLN A 371 6.08 13.20 11.65
N SER A 372 6.97 14.01 11.09
CA SER A 372 7.08 14.22 9.65
C SER A 372 7.88 13.12 8.93
N GLY A 373 8.60 12.29 9.67
CA GLY A 373 9.32 11.12 9.14
C GLY A 373 9.32 9.94 10.11
N PRO A 374 9.73 8.75 9.64
CA PRO A 374 9.86 7.56 10.47
C PRO A 374 11.06 7.66 11.42
N LEU A 375 11.03 6.89 12.51
CA LEU A 375 12.12 6.87 13.49
C LEU A 375 13.45 6.50 12.82
N GLY A 376 14.48 7.32 13.06
CA GLY A 376 15.81 7.20 12.44
C GLY A 376 16.03 8.17 11.27
N SER A 377 14.98 8.87 10.81
CA SER A 377 15.13 10.03 9.93
C SER A 377 15.37 11.33 10.70
N GLU A 378 15.93 12.35 10.06
CA GLU A 378 15.99 13.71 10.61
C GLU A 378 14.59 14.33 10.75
N GLN A 379 13.68 13.94 9.88
CA GLN A 379 12.29 14.42 9.84
C GLN A 379 11.47 13.92 11.04
N TYR A 380 11.90 12.83 11.71
CA TYR A 380 11.27 12.36 12.94
C TYR A 380 11.33 13.39 14.09
N ALA A 381 12.33 14.26 14.10
CA ALA A 381 12.45 15.31 15.11
C ALA A 381 11.43 16.46 14.93
N HIS A 382 10.68 16.44 13.83
CA HIS A 382 9.78 17.52 13.43
C HIS A 382 8.33 17.05 13.43
N PRO A 383 7.43 17.71 14.18
CA PRO A 383 6.02 17.34 14.22
C PRO A 383 5.36 17.55 12.85
N TRP A 384 4.45 16.65 12.48
CA TRP A 384 3.72 16.76 11.22
C TRP A 384 2.65 17.85 11.30
N LEU A 385 2.57 18.64 10.22
CA LEU A 385 1.54 19.68 10.06
C LEU A 385 0.31 19.08 9.39
N PHE A 386 -0.66 18.63 10.20
CA PHE A 386 -1.92 18.03 9.74
C PHE A 386 -2.83 18.98 8.95
N GLN A 387 -2.47 20.25 8.78
CA GLN A 387 -3.15 21.16 7.85
C GLN A 387 -2.71 20.96 6.39
N SER A 388 -1.62 20.22 6.16
CA SER A 388 -1.07 19.98 4.82
C SER A 388 -1.99 19.13 3.93
N TYR A 389 -2.72 18.19 4.54
CA TYR A 389 -3.80 17.43 3.90
C TYR A 389 -4.81 16.97 4.96
N ILE A 390 -6.03 16.67 4.53
CA ILE A 390 -7.06 16.04 5.37
C ILE A 390 -7.57 14.81 4.61
N PRO A 391 -7.46 13.60 5.16
CA PRO A 391 -7.96 12.40 4.49
C PRO A 391 -9.49 12.31 4.55
N GLU A 392 -10.08 11.76 3.49
CA GLU A 392 -11.49 11.40 3.42
C GLU A 392 -11.78 10.08 4.13
N VAL A 393 -10.76 9.24 4.31
CA VAL A 393 -10.84 7.99 5.05
C VAL A 393 -9.47 7.59 5.58
N MET A 394 -9.45 7.00 6.78
CA MET A 394 -8.27 6.40 7.37
C MET A 394 -8.44 4.89 7.54
N ILE A 395 -7.37 4.14 7.34
CA ILE A 395 -7.34 2.69 7.53
C ILE A 395 -6.18 2.34 8.46
N LEU A 396 -6.46 1.59 9.53
CA LEU A 396 -5.46 1.19 10.51
C LEU A 396 -5.40 -0.34 10.56
N ASN A 397 -4.23 -0.91 10.22
CA ASN A 397 -3.93 -2.33 10.33
C ASN A 397 -2.69 -2.50 11.21
N ILE A 398 -2.90 -2.64 12.51
CA ILE A 398 -1.85 -2.59 13.53
C ILE A 398 -2.01 -3.76 14.48
N GLY A 399 -0.90 -4.34 14.95
CA GLY A 399 -0.86 -5.36 15.99
C GLY A 399 -0.11 -6.63 15.58
N ASN A 400 0.38 -6.72 14.34
CA ASN A 400 1.23 -7.83 13.91
C ASN A 400 2.59 -7.80 14.64
N ALA A 401 3.21 -6.63 14.72
CA ALA A 401 4.51 -6.45 15.39
C ALA A 401 4.39 -6.61 16.91
N ASP A 402 3.36 -6.02 17.53
CA ASP A 402 3.08 -6.17 18.96
C ASP A 402 2.89 -7.64 19.34
N TRP A 403 2.06 -8.38 18.59
CA TRP A 403 1.84 -9.80 18.83
C TRP A 403 3.13 -10.61 18.73
N GLU A 404 3.95 -10.36 17.71
CA GLU A 404 5.18 -11.11 17.52
C GLU A 404 6.16 -10.86 18.67
N SER A 405 6.26 -9.61 19.13
CA SER A 405 7.02 -9.26 20.32
C SER A 405 6.48 -9.95 21.57
N PHE A 406 5.17 -9.86 21.84
CA PHE A 406 4.55 -10.49 23.02
C PHE A 406 4.73 -12.00 23.02
N ARG A 407 4.69 -12.64 21.85
CA ARG A 407 4.85 -14.08 21.69
C ARG A 407 6.29 -14.53 21.93
N ILE A 408 7.27 -13.80 21.40
CA ILE A 408 8.70 -14.17 21.52
C ILE A 408 9.24 -13.81 22.90
N TYR A 409 8.91 -12.63 23.42
CA TYR A 409 9.54 -12.03 24.59
C TYR A 409 8.62 -12.00 25.83
N ASN A 410 7.59 -12.86 25.87
CA ASN A 410 6.62 -12.91 26.97
C ASN A 410 7.25 -12.92 28.37
N GLU A 411 8.34 -13.67 28.54
CA GLU A 411 9.05 -13.77 29.84
C GLU A 411 9.78 -12.49 30.22
N GLU A 412 10.21 -11.67 29.24
CA GLU A 412 10.97 -10.44 29.48
C GLU A 412 10.08 -9.26 29.87
N TYR A 413 8.81 -9.26 29.42
CA TYR A 413 7.85 -8.22 29.75
C TYR A 413 7.43 -8.20 31.22
N ASN A 414 7.63 -9.30 31.98
CA ASN A 414 7.11 -9.47 33.34
C ASN A 414 5.58 -9.22 33.45
N LEU A 415 4.84 -9.44 32.36
CA LEU A 415 3.40 -9.27 32.27
C LEU A 415 2.78 -10.54 31.69
N THR A 416 1.52 -10.78 32.00
CA THR A 416 0.74 -11.85 31.35
C THR A 416 0.34 -11.43 29.94
N THR A 417 0.08 -12.40 29.06
CA THR A 417 -0.43 -12.15 27.71
C THR A 417 -1.74 -11.35 27.73
N TRP A 418 -2.57 -11.53 28.76
CA TRP A 418 -3.78 -10.74 28.96
C TRP A 418 -3.46 -9.27 29.27
N GLU A 419 -2.55 -9.01 30.20
CA GLU A 419 -2.13 -7.63 30.53
C GLU A 419 -1.49 -6.93 29.33
N LEU A 420 -0.69 -7.65 28.53
CA LEU A 420 -0.14 -7.11 27.27
C LEU A 420 -1.24 -6.79 26.25
N SER A 421 -2.28 -7.62 26.16
CA SER A 421 -3.44 -7.38 25.29
C SER A 421 -4.24 -6.14 25.73
N VAL A 422 -4.41 -5.95 27.05
CA VAL A 422 -5.06 -4.75 27.61
C VAL A 422 -4.21 -3.50 27.36
N LEU A 423 -2.89 -3.60 27.54
CA LEU A 423 -1.96 -2.50 27.26
C LEU A 423 -2.01 -2.07 25.79
N PHE A 424 -2.05 -3.03 24.87
CA PHE A 424 -2.24 -2.78 23.44
C PHE A 424 -3.57 -2.08 23.17
N GLU A 425 -4.69 -2.59 23.71
CA GLU A 425 -6.02 -1.97 23.57
C GLU A 425 -6.01 -0.52 24.06
N ASP A 426 -5.51 -0.26 25.27
CA ASP A 426 -5.46 1.08 25.87
C ASP A 426 -4.62 2.05 25.03
N THR A 427 -3.50 1.58 24.50
CA THR A 427 -2.61 2.37 23.62
C THR A 427 -3.30 2.70 22.30
N TYR A 428 -4.02 1.74 21.71
CA TYR A 428 -4.75 1.93 20.46
C TYR A 428 -5.93 2.90 20.61
N VAL A 429 -6.72 2.75 21.68
CA VAL A 429 -7.77 3.72 22.03
C VAL A 429 -7.18 5.12 22.18
N SER A 430 -6.03 5.23 22.85
CA SER A 430 -5.34 6.51 23.05
C SER A 430 -4.84 7.12 21.74
N LEU A 431 -4.29 6.31 20.83
CA LEU A 431 -3.89 6.74 19.48
C LEU A 431 -5.08 7.32 18.72
N ILE A 432 -6.22 6.62 18.63
CA ILE A 432 -7.37 7.10 17.87
C ILE A 432 -7.94 8.38 18.50
N LYS A 433 -7.99 8.48 19.84
CA LYS A 433 -8.37 9.72 20.54
C LYS A 433 -7.40 10.86 20.22
N ALA A 434 -6.09 10.60 20.18
CA ALA A 434 -5.09 11.59 19.82
C ALA A 434 -5.26 12.03 18.35
N ILE A 435 -5.55 11.12 17.43
CA ILE A 435 -5.88 11.46 16.02
C ILE A 435 -7.09 12.40 15.98
N ARG A 436 -8.17 12.08 16.70
CA ARG A 436 -9.39 12.89 16.75
C ARG A 436 -9.19 14.28 17.37
N THR A 437 -8.25 14.43 18.29
CA THR A 437 -8.11 15.66 19.08
C THR A 437 -6.97 16.55 18.58
N LEU A 438 -5.86 15.96 18.17
CA LEU A 438 -4.64 16.68 17.79
C LEU A 438 -4.47 16.79 16.27
N ALA A 439 -4.72 15.71 15.53
CA ALA A 439 -4.52 15.69 14.08
C ALA A 439 -5.73 16.28 13.33
N TYR A 440 -6.92 15.73 13.60
CA TYR A 440 -8.13 16.05 12.85
C TYR A 440 -9.31 16.42 13.77
N PRO A 441 -9.25 17.56 14.47
CA PRO A 441 -10.30 18.00 15.40
C PRO A 441 -11.61 18.36 14.69
N LYS A 442 -12.72 17.82 15.21
CA LYS A 442 -14.09 18.09 14.74
C LYS A 442 -14.47 19.57 14.80
N TYR A 443 -14.07 20.27 15.85
CA TYR A 443 -14.32 21.69 16.01
C TYR A 443 -12.97 22.41 16.12
N ARG A 444 -12.60 23.20 15.10
CA ARG A 444 -11.52 24.17 15.28
C ARG A 444 -12.00 25.20 16.30
N SER A 445 -11.39 25.23 17.48
CA SER A 445 -11.59 26.28 18.49
C SER A 445 -11.12 27.62 17.92
N THR A 446 -12.01 28.26 17.16
CA THR A 446 -11.87 29.64 16.69
C THR A 446 -12.20 30.59 17.84
N VAL A 447 -11.30 30.66 18.82
CA VAL A 447 -11.22 31.80 19.76
C VAL A 447 -9.75 32.13 20.02
N ALA A 448 -9.05 32.52 18.96
CA ALA A 448 -7.93 33.48 18.96
C ALA A 448 -7.29 33.48 17.56
N GLU A 449 -7.21 34.64 16.92
CA GLU A 449 -6.26 34.96 15.82
C GLU A 449 -6.56 34.54 14.37
N ALA A 450 -7.73 34.00 14.03
CA ALA A 450 -8.13 33.87 12.62
C ALA A 450 -8.90 35.12 12.13
N ALA A 451 -8.24 36.27 12.11
CA ALA A 451 -8.77 37.50 11.54
C ALA A 451 -7.79 38.13 10.54
N GLN A 452 -7.27 37.37 9.56
CA GLN A 452 -6.70 38.03 8.38
C GLN A 452 -6.50 37.21 7.09
N TYR A 453 -6.86 35.92 7.04
CA TYR A 453 -6.75 35.16 5.79
C TYR A 453 -8.03 34.36 5.52
N ASP A 454 -8.63 34.68 4.38
CA ASP A 454 -9.81 34.04 3.80
C ASP A 454 -9.43 32.64 3.27
N TYR A 455 -9.15 31.71 4.19
CA TYR A 455 -9.01 30.28 3.85
C TYR A 455 -10.40 29.64 3.83
N PRO A 456 -10.69 28.75 2.86
CA PRO A 456 -11.99 28.09 2.77
C PRO A 456 -12.30 27.36 4.07
N GLN A 457 -13.51 27.60 4.60
CA GLN A 457 -14.03 26.99 5.82
C GLN A 457 -14.01 25.46 5.68
N TYR A 458 -13.00 24.82 6.26
CA TYR A 458 -12.90 23.36 6.32
C TYR A 458 -14.08 22.80 7.11
N ARG A 459 -14.91 22.00 6.44
CA ARG A 459 -16.06 21.32 7.06
C ARG A 459 -15.57 20.46 8.22
N ALA A 460 -16.23 20.59 9.37
CA ALA A 460 -16.19 19.63 10.46
C ALA A 460 -16.79 18.29 9.99
N VAL A 461 -16.00 17.45 9.33
CA VAL A 461 -16.40 16.09 8.93
C VAL A 461 -15.70 15.12 9.85
N ASP A 462 -16.47 14.25 10.52
CA ASP A 462 -15.89 13.14 11.26
C ASP A 462 -15.26 12.16 10.26
N ILE A 463 -13.94 12.19 10.13
CA ILE A 463 -13.20 11.33 9.20
C ILE A 463 -13.48 9.86 9.56
N PRO A 464 -13.96 9.02 8.63
CA PRO A 464 -14.16 7.59 8.90
C PRO A 464 -12.81 6.89 9.13
N ILE A 465 -12.70 6.17 10.24
CA ILE A 465 -11.52 5.38 10.62
C ILE A 465 -11.91 3.90 10.59
N PHE A 466 -11.30 3.13 9.69
CA PHE A 466 -11.45 1.68 9.66
C PHE A 466 -10.33 1.02 10.44
N VAL A 467 -10.69 0.33 11.53
CA VAL A 467 -9.78 -0.51 12.31
C VAL A 467 -9.91 -1.92 11.76
N MET A 468 -8.85 -2.39 11.08
CA MET A 468 -8.82 -3.70 10.46
C MET A 468 -8.37 -4.76 11.45
N ARG A 469 -9.05 -5.91 11.41
CA ARG A 469 -8.52 -7.15 11.97
C ARG A 469 -7.14 -7.44 11.35
N PRO A 470 -6.07 -7.66 12.13
CA PRO A 470 -4.79 -8.10 11.61
C PRO A 470 -4.96 -9.36 10.76
N PHE A 471 -4.25 -9.44 9.63
CA PHE A 471 -4.62 -10.40 8.57
C PHE A 471 -4.58 -11.88 8.98
N ARG A 472 -3.87 -12.24 10.05
CA ARG A 472 -3.83 -13.61 10.58
C ARG A 472 -4.51 -13.75 11.95
N GLY A 473 -5.31 -12.76 12.37
CA GLY A 473 -6.09 -12.80 13.61
C GLY A 473 -5.32 -12.45 14.87
N GLN A 474 -4.10 -11.92 14.75
CA GLN A 474 -3.33 -11.47 15.90
C GLN A 474 -4.10 -10.40 16.69
N LEU A 475 -4.13 -10.53 18.02
CA LEU A 475 -4.77 -9.57 18.93
C LEU A 475 -6.23 -9.22 18.56
N GLU A 476 -6.93 -10.08 17.82
CA GLU A 476 -8.26 -9.80 17.26
C GLU A 476 -9.25 -9.28 18.29
N GLN A 477 -9.36 -9.95 19.44
CA GLN A 477 -10.28 -9.57 20.49
C GLN A 477 -9.97 -8.19 21.06
N ALA A 478 -8.69 -7.89 21.29
CA ALA A 478 -8.26 -6.58 21.78
C ALA A 478 -8.56 -5.49 20.73
N THR A 479 -8.24 -5.75 19.46
CA THR A 479 -8.49 -4.81 18.35
C THR A 479 -9.98 -4.55 18.14
N HIS A 480 -10.85 -5.56 18.27
CA HIS A 480 -12.31 -5.36 18.22
C HIS A 480 -12.80 -4.52 19.41
N SER A 481 -12.30 -4.81 20.62
CA SER A 481 -12.64 -4.06 21.85
C SER A 481 -12.32 -2.56 21.73
N VAL A 482 -11.24 -2.19 21.02
CA VAL A 482 -10.91 -0.78 20.73
C VAL A 482 -12.09 -0.07 20.04
N VAL A 483 -12.68 -0.69 19.01
CA VAL A 483 -13.80 -0.12 18.27
C VAL A 483 -15.04 -0.01 19.16
N ASP A 484 -15.38 -1.08 19.87
CA ASP A 484 -16.54 -1.11 20.77
C ASP A 484 -16.45 -0.01 21.83
N ARG A 485 -15.27 0.14 22.45
CA ARG A 485 -15.02 1.14 23.48
C ARG A 485 -15.12 2.56 22.93
N LEU A 486 -14.51 2.84 21.77
CA LEU A 486 -14.59 4.17 21.14
C LEU A 486 -16.03 4.52 20.73
N GLN A 487 -16.77 3.56 20.17
CA GLN A 487 -18.17 3.75 19.81
C GLN A 487 -19.07 3.93 21.04
N PHE A 488 -18.80 3.21 22.13
CA PHE A 488 -19.49 3.36 23.42
C PHE A 488 -19.26 4.75 24.01
N GLU A 489 -18.02 5.26 23.93
CA GLU A 489 -17.65 6.61 24.36
C GLU A 489 -18.17 7.72 23.43
N GLY A 490 -18.70 7.37 22.24
CA GLY A 490 -19.47 8.25 21.38
C GLY A 490 -18.88 8.52 19.99
N ASP A 491 -17.71 7.98 19.66
CA ASP A 491 -17.14 8.09 18.31
C ASP A 491 -17.84 7.11 17.35
N LYS A 492 -18.84 7.61 16.61
CA LYS A 492 -19.62 6.81 15.65
C LYS A 492 -18.97 6.68 14.28
N SER A 493 -17.77 7.26 14.09
CA SER A 493 -17.06 7.24 12.82
C SER A 493 -15.81 6.35 12.87
N VAL A 494 -15.76 5.43 13.83
CA VAL A 494 -14.78 4.33 13.90
C VAL A 494 -15.50 3.02 13.59
N PHE A 495 -14.96 2.25 12.66
CA PHE A 495 -15.59 1.03 12.13
C PHE A 495 -14.65 -0.16 12.28
N TRP A 496 -15.19 -1.28 12.74
CA TRP A 496 -14.50 -2.57 12.70
C TRP A 496 -14.55 -3.12 11.27
N LEU A 497 -13.40 -3.55 10.77
CA LEU A 497 -13.31 -4.25 9.49
C LEU A 497 -12.76 -5.66 9.70
N ASP A 498 -13.66 -6.64 9.65
CA ASP A 498 -13.31 -8.05 9.75
C ASP A 498 -12.65 -8.53 8.44
N THR A 499 -11.38 -8.90 8.53
CA THR A 499 -10.57 -9.43 7.42
C THR A 499 -10.56 -10.96 7.40
N SER A 500 -11.36 -11.62 8.24
CA SER A 500 -11.48 -13.08 8.25
C SER A 500 -11.93 -13.60 6.88
N GLY A 501 -11.25 -14.64 6.40
CA GLY A 501 -11.55 -15.25 5.10
C GLY A 501 -11.10 -14.46 3.87
N TRP A 502 -10.48 -13.27 4.04
CA TRP A 502 -9.95 -12.50 2.90
C TRP A 502 -8.76 -13.19 2.24
N LEU A 503 -7.94 -13.82 3.06
CA LEU A 503 -6.66 -14.41 2.68
C LEU A 503 -6.60 -15.85 3.18
N ASN A 504 -5.97 -16.71 2.39
CA ASN A 504 -5.64 -18.06 2.81
C ASN A 504 -4.45 -18.03 3.77
N THR A 505 -4.71 -18.27 5.05
CA THR A 505 -3.68 -18.36 6.09
C THR A 505 -3.04 -19.74 6.19
N ASP A 506 -3.61 -20.75 5.54
CA ASP A 506 -3.11 -22.12 5.53
C ASP A 506 -1.94 -22.25 4.56
N ILE A 507 -0.89 -22.93 5.01
CA ILE A 507 0.32 -23.14 4.21
C ILE A 507 0.17 -24.46 3.48
N ASP A 508 -0.07 -24.39 2.18
CA ASP A 508 0.02 -25.57 1.32
C ASP A 508 1.49 -25.81 0.93
N PHE A 509 2.17 -26.69 1.67
CA PHE A 509 3.57 -27.06 1.39
C PHE A 509 3.74 -27.82 0.06
N GLU A 510 2.67 -28.40 -0.48
CA GLU A 510 2.67 -29.14 -1.75
C GLU A 510 2.14 -28.27 -2.92
N GLY A 511 1.42 -27.20 -2.58
CA GLY A 511 0.83 -26.24 -3.51
C GLY A 511 1.84 -25.33 -4.20
N ARG A 512 1.38 -24.67 -5.27
CA ARG A 512 2.23 -23.72 -5.99
C ARG A 512 2.46 -22.48 -5.12
N PRO A 513 3.70 -21.99 -5.01
CA PRO A 513 4.02 -20.74 -4.31
C PRO A 513 3.14 -19.55 -4.71
N GLU A 514 2.74 -19.48 -5.98
CA GLU A 514 1.91 -18.42 -6.57
C GLU A 514 0.45 -18.45 -6.07
N ASP A 515 0.03 -19.55 -5.46
CA ASP A 515 -1.33 -19.72 -4.93
C ASP A 515 -1.46 -19.34 -3.45
N GLN A 516 -0.34 -19.01 -2.80
CA GLN A 516 -0.31 -18.62 -1.40
C GLN A 516 -0.42 -17.10 -1.23
N ASP A 517 -1.18 -16.68 -0.23
CA ASP A 517 -1.35 -15.25 0.11
C ASP A 517 -0.28 -14.75 1.09
N PHE A 518 0.39 -15.67 1.80
CA PHE A 518 1.50 -15.37 2.71
C PHE A 518 2.75 -16.18 2.38
N PHE A 519 3.89 -15.67 2.78
CA PHE A 519 5.15 -16.42 2.84
C PHE A 519 5.91 -16.10 4.13
N LEU A 520 6.75 -17.04 4.56
CA LEU A 520 7.64 -16.85 5.70
C LEU A 520 8.93 -16.15 5.24
N ASP A 521 9.22 -14.97 5.79
CA ASP A 521 10.51 -14.31 5.57
C ASP A 521 11.55 -14.88 6.55
N GLU A 522 12.23 -15.94 6.12
CA GLU A 522 13.32 -16.57 6.88
C GLU A 522 14.53 -15.65 7.12
N GLU A 523 14.69 -14.56 6.37
CA GLU A 523 15.78 -13.59 6.55
C GLU A 523 15.49 -12.57 7.65
N SER A 524 14.21 -12.39 8.01
CA SER A 524 13.84 -11.54 9.15
C SER A 524 14.30 -12.19 10.47
N THR A 525 14.72 -11.36 11.43
CA THR A 525 15.18 -11.82 12.75
C THR A 525 14.11 -12.63 13.49
N GLY A 526 12.84 -12.30 13.29
CA GLY A 526 11.68 -12.97 13.89
C GLY A 526 11.09 -14.12 13.06
N LYS A 527 11.54 -14.37 11.82
CA LYS A 527 10.86 -15.25 10.85
C LYS A 527 9.38 -14.88 10.71
N GLU A 528 9.15 -13.66 10.27
CA GLU A 528 7.83 -13.07 10.16
C GLU A 528 7.07 -13.57 8.93
N TRP A 529 5.74 -13.58 9.03
CA TRP A 529 4.85 -13.89 7.92
C TRP A 529 4.49 -12.61 7.18
N ARG A 530 4.73 -12.58 5.87
CA ARG A 530 4.49 -11.41 5.02
C ARG A 530 3.56 -11.75 3.87
N LEU A 531 2.84 -10.74 3.37
CA LEU A 531 1.93 -10.90 2.23
C LEU A 531 2.70 -11.13 0.93
N THR A 532 2.25 -12.09 0.12
CA THR A 532 2.71 -12.21 -1.27
C THR A 532 2.16 -11.06 -2.12
N GLU A 533 2.65 -10.91 -3.36
CA GLU A 533 2.06 -9.95 -4.31
C GLU A 533 0.56 -10.21 -4.52
N ARG A 534 0.18 -11.49 -4.64
CA ARG A 534 -1.22 -11.92 -4.69
C ARG A 534 -1.98 -11.51 -3.43
N GLY A 535 -1.42 -11.75 -2.24
CA GLY A 535 -2.03 -11.35 -0.98
C GLY A 535 -2.29 -9.85 -0.91
N ASN A 536 -1.30 -9.03 -1.30
CA ASN A 536 -1.44 -7.58 -1.37
C ASN A 536 -2.56 -7.13 -2.33
N GLN A 537 -2.61 -7.72 -3.53
CA GLN A 537 -3.66 -7.43 -4.52
C GLN A 537 -5.05 -7.81 -3.99
N ARG A 538 -5.19 -8.98 -3.35
CA ARG A 538 -6.46 -9.42 -2.73
C ARG A 538 -6.94 -8.43 -1.68
N VAL A 539 -6.05 -8.01 -0.77
CA VAL A 539 -6.39 -7.02 0.26
C VAL A 539 -6.84 -5.70 -0.37
N ALA A 540 -6.11 -5.17 -1.35
CA ALA A 540 -6.47 -3.91 -2.00
C ALA A 540 -7.84 -3.96 -2.69
N ILE A 541 -8.15 -5.08 -3.38
CA ILE A 541 -9.45 -5.27 -4.05
C ILE A 541 -10.60 -5.40 -3.04
N LEU A 542 -10.40 -6.12 -1.94
CA LEU A 542 -11.42 -6.26 -0.91
C LEU A 542 -11.64 -4.93 -0.19
N LEU A 543 -10.56 -4.23 0.18
CA LEU A 543 -10.63 -2.88 0.75
C LEU A 543 -11.36 -1.89 -0.16
N HIS A 544 -11.14 -1.97 -1.48
CA HIS A 544 -11.82 -1.12 -2.44
C HIS A 544 -13.34 -1.15 -2.23
N THR A 545 -13.95 -2.30 -1.93
CA THR A 545 -15.40 -2.36 -1.67
C THR A 545 -15.83 -1.56 -0.43
N HIS A 546 -15.02 -1.54 0.63
CA HIS A 546 -15.34 -0.86 1.89
C HIS A 546 -15.13 0.64 1.84
N VAL A 547 -14.12 1.10 1.10
CA VAL A 547 -13.77 2.53 1.02
C VAL A 547 -14.31 3.23 -0.21
N CYS A 548 -14.94 2.50 -1.15
CA CYS A 548 -15.47 3.05 -2.40
C CYS A 548 -16.33 4.30 -2.19
N ARG A 549 -17.29 4.26 -1.26
CA ARG A 549 -18.17 5.42 -1.00
C ARG A 549 -17.41 6.69 -0.60
N TYR A 550 -16.23 6.53 -0.01
CA TYR A 550 -15.41 7.64 0.44
C TYR A 550 -14.45 8.10 -0.65
N LEU A 551 -13.82 7.18 -1.39
CA LEU A 551 -12.75 7.50 -2.35
C LEU A 551 -13.19 7.60 -3.82
N ALA A 552 -14.27 6.92 -4.21
CA ALA A 552 -14.76 6.99 -5.58
C ALA A 552 -15.28 8.39 -5.91
N LEU A 553 -14.97 8.87 -7.12
CA LEU A 553 -15.47 10.14 -7.63
C LEU A 553 -17.00 10.11 -7.82
N GLU A 554 -17.51 8.96 -8.26
CA GLU A 554 -18.93 8.68 -8.48
C GLU A 554 -19.39 7.67 -7.42
N ALA A 555 -19.61 8.16 -6.20
CA ALA A 555 -19.97 7.34 -5.04
C ALA A 555 -21.29 6.56 -5.23
N ASP A 556 -22.16 7.01 -6.14
CA ASP A 556 -23.40 6.36 -6.56
C ASP A 556 -23.19 5.07 -7.34
N LYS A 557 -21.99 4.87 -7.93
CA LYS A 557 -21.60 3.62 -8.60
C LYS A 557 -21.00 2.58 -7.66
N CYS A 558 -20.74 2.95 -6.41
CA CYS A 558 -20.28 2.00 -5.41
C CYS A 558 -21.41 1.06 -5.00
N THR A 559 -21.12 -0.23 -4.93
CA THR A 559 -22.04 -1.19 -4.31
C THR A 559 -22.24 -0.80 -2.85
N PHE A 560 -23.49 -0.58 -2.44
CA PHE A 560 -23.82 -0.29 -1.05
C PHE A 560 -23.52 -1.52 -0.19
N LEU A 561 -22.48 -1.44 0.63
CA LEU A 561 -22.32 -2.34 1.75
C LEU A 561 -23.27 -1.89 2.87
N ALA A 562 -24.15 -2.80 3.31
CA ALA A 562 -25.08 -2.51 4.40
C ALA A 562 -24.28 -2.12 5.67
N PRO A 563 -24.71 -1.11 6.44
CA PRO A 563 -24.07 -0.74 7.70
C PRO A 563 -23.90 -1.91 8.69
N GLU A 564 -24.76 -2.91 8.58
CA GLU A 564 -24.75 -4.18 9.32
C GLU A 564 -23.45 -4.96 9.18
N LEU A 565 -22.75 -4.85 8.03
CA LEU A 565 -21.43 -5.49 7.82
C LEU A 565 -20.35 -4.97 8.78
N TYR A 566 -20.54 -3.77 9.34
CA TYR A 566 -19.62 -3.16 10.29
C TYR A 566 -20.06 -3.37 11.76
N GLN A 567 -21.09 -4.20 11.98
CA GLN A 567 -21.61 -4.58 13.31
C GLN A 567 -21.12 -5.97 13.75
N GLY A 568 -20.06 -6.51 13.13
CA GLY A 568 -19.43 -7.76 13.56
C GLY A 568 -20.10 -9.05 13.04
N THR A 569 -20.95 -8.99 12.02
CA THR A 569 -21.40 -10.20 11.33
C THR A 569 -20.31 -10.74 10.42
N THR A 570 -19.93 -12.00 10.59
CA THR A 570 -18.97 -12.71 9.73
C THR A 570 -19.41 -12.67 8.28
N VAL A 571 -18.56 -12.16 7.40
CA VAL A 571 -18.81 -12.18 5.95
C VAL A 571 -18.61 -13.60 5.46
N ASP A 572 -19.62 -14.19 4.81
CA ASP A 572 -19.51 -15.51 4.19
C ASP A 572 -18.50 -15.45 3.02
N PRO A 573 -17.34 -16.15 3.11
CA PRO A 573 -16.35 -16.17 2.04
C PRO A 573 -16.88 -16.78 0.74
N VAL A 574 -17.90 -17.64 0.82
CA VAL A 574 -18.53 -18.27 -0.34
C VAL A 574 -19.44 -17.28 -1.09
N ALA A 575 -20.00 -16.29 -0.39
CA ALA A 575 -20.85 -15.25 -0.99
C ALA A 575 -20.04 -14.19 -1.77
N MET A 576 -18.75 -14.05 -1.49
CA MET A 576 -17.82 -13.25 -2.29
C MET A 576 -17.07 -14.16 -3.25
N HIS A 577 -17.67 -14.45 -4.42
CA HIS A 577 -17.05 -15.19 -5.53
C HIS A 577 -15.87 -14.42 -6.18
N PHE A 578 -14.84 -14.14 -5.38
CA PHE A 578 -13.65 -13.38 -5.76
C PHE A 578 -12.85 -14.09 -6.86
N ASP A 579 -12.65 -15.40 -6.74
CA ASP A 579 -11.92 -16.17 -7.75
C ASP A 579 -12.69 -16.28 -9.07
N GLU A 580 -14.01 -16.10 -9.04
CA GLU A 580 -14.85 -16.02 -10.23
C GLU A 580 -14.80 -14.62 -10.84
N TYR A 581 -14.91 -13.56 -10.02
CA TYR A 581 -14.75 -12.17 -10.46
C TYR A 581 -13.38 -11.91 -11.09
N MET A 582 -12.29 -12.39 -10.47
CA MET A 582 -10.94 -12.23 -11.02
C MET A 582 -10.73 -13.02 -12.31
N ARG A 583 -11.38 -14.18 -12.44
CA ARG A 583 -11.38 -14.98 -13.66
C ARG A 583 -12.16 -14.27 -14.77
N ASP A 584 -13.31 -13.71 -14.45
CA ASP A 584 -14.16 -12.97 -15.37
C ASP A 584 -13.50 -11.67 -15.84
N GLU A 585 -12.82 -10.93 -14.96
CA GLU A 585 -12.12 -9.70 -15.34
C GLU A 585 -10.86 -10.00 -16.16
N LYS A 586 -10.13 -11.08 -15.85
CA LYS A 586 -9.03 -11.57 -16.69
C LYS A 586 -9.55 -11.99 -18.06
N GLU A 587 -10.69 -12.68 -18.12
CA GLU A 587 -11.35 -13.04 -19.37
C GLU A 587 -11.83 -11.81 -20.12
N ARG A 588 -12.34 -10.77 -19.44
CA ARG A 588 -12.76 -9.51 -20.04
C ARG A 588 -11.59 -8.73 -20.65
N ARG A 589 -10.45 -8.68 -19.97
CA ARG A 589 -9.21 -8.06 -20.48
C ARG A 589 -8.63 -8.84 -21.66
N LEU A 590 -8.60 -10.17 -21.58
CA LEU A 590 -8.22 -11.02 -22.71
C LEU A 590 -9.19 -10.83 -23.89
N LYS A 591 -10.49 -10.70 -23.63
CA LYS A 591 -11.47 -10.42 -24.67
C LYS A 591 -11.21 -9.07 -25.36
N ARG A 592 -10.87 -8.01 -24.63
CA ARG A 592 -10.47 -6.72 -25.23
C ARG A 592 -9.16 -6.77 -26.02
N LEU A 593 -8.20 -7.60 -25.60
CA LEU A 593 -6.89 -7.72 -26.24
C LEU A 593 -6.93 -8.56 -27.52
N PHE A 594 -7.81 -9.56 -27.57
CA PHE A 594 -7.87 -10.53 -28.68
C PHE A 594 -9.10 -10.41 -29.57
N TRP A 595 -10.15 -9.71 -29.13
CA TRP A 595 -11.37 -9.53 -29.88
C TRP A 595 -11.69 -8.04 -29.98
N VAL A 596 -11.49 -7.48 -31.17
CA VAL A 596 -12.05 -6.19 -31.55
C VAL A 596 -13.56 -6.27 -31.30
N SER A 597 -14.11 -5.24 -30.65
CA SER A 597 -15.55 -5.15 -30.45
C SER A 597 -16.23 -5.20 -31.82
N PRO A 598 -17.28 -6.03 -32.03
CA PRO A 598 -18.00 -6.07 -33.30
C PRO A 598 -18.65 -4.72 -33.69
N ASP A 599 -18.61 -3.72 -32.80
CA ASP A 599 -19.02 -2.34 -33.09
C ASP A 599 -18.01 -1.53 -33.94
N ASP A 600 -16.79 -2.03 -34.16
CA ASP A 600 -15.77 -1.37 -35.01
C ASP A 600 -15.65 -1.95 -36.43
N GLU A 601 -16.42 -2.99 -36.79
CA GLU A 601 -16.44 -3.50 -38.17
C GLU A 601 -17.31 -2.66 -39.14
N GLY A 602 -17.94 -1.59 -38.64
CA GLY A 602 -18.84 -0.73 -39.44
C GLY A 602 -18.24 0.57 -39.97
N LYS A 603 -16.96 0.86 -39.73
CA LYS A 603 -16.29 2.09 -40.23
C LYS A 603 -14.87 1.81 -40.70
N LEU A 604 -14.75 1.10 -41.82
CA LEU A 604 -13.58 1.11 -42.70
C LEU A 604 -14.03 1.39 -44.13
#